data_AF-A0A352V0B0-F1
#
_entry.id   AF-A0A352V0B0-F1
#
_cell.length_a   1.000
_cell.length_b   1.000
_cell.length_c   1.000
_cell.angle_alpha   90.00
_cell.angle_beta   90.00
_cell.angle_gamma   90.00
#
_symmetry.space_group_name_H-M   'P 1'
#
loop_
_entity.id
_entity.type
_entity.pdbx_description
1 polymer ?
#
loop_
_entity_poly.entity_id
_entity_poly.type
_entity_poly.pdbx_seq_one_letter_code
_entity_poly.pdbx_strand_id
1 'polypeptide(L)'
;TGGIRCEKSTNFLLGQGISEVYHLQGGILKYLEEVPERESLWDGQCYVFDQRVSVGHGLQPGDYGSCHACRRPVSAEDRQRPEYEDGVQCHRCVDEYSDADRARFRERRHQMQLAEQRGQRHLGAEPREP
;
A
#
# COMPACT_ATOMS: atom_id res chain seq x y z
N THR A 1 -10.90 -3.54 -3.13
CA THR A 1 -10.58 -3.67 -1.71
C THR A 1 -11.86 -3.85 -0.89
N GLY A 2 -12.51 -2.81 -0.34
CA GLY A 2 -13.66 -2.97 0.57
C GLY A 2 -15.08 -2.73 0.00
N GLY A 3 -15.30 -2.88 -1.32
CA GLY A 3 -16.67 -2.87 -1.89
C GLY A 3 -17.27 -1.49 -2.25
N ILE A 4 -16.96 -0.41 -1.52
CA ILE A 4 -17.61 0.92 -1.69
C ILE A 4 -17.66 1.46 -3.13
N ARG A 5 -16.63 1.20 -3.95
CA ARG A 5 -16.61 1.63 -5.36
C ARG A 5 -17.62 0.83 -6.20
N CYS A 6 -17.70 -0.47 -5.98
CA CYS A 6 -18.62 -1.34 -6.69
C CYS A 6 -20.07 -1.07 -6.32
N GLU A 7 -20.37 -0.73 -5.06
CA GLU A 7 -21.71 -0.27 -4.65
C GLU A 7 -22.16 0.94 -5.45
N LYS A 8 -21.31 1.97 -5.57
CA LYS A 8 -21.59 3.16 -6.37
C LYS A 8 -21.77 2.82 -7.85
N SER A 9 -20.87 2.03 -8.43
CA SER A 9 -20.96 1.63 -9.84
C SER A 9 -22.20 0.79 -10.14
N THR A 10 -22.57 -0.12 -9.25
CA THR A 10 -23.77 -0.97 -9.40
C THR A 10 -25.03 -0.12 -9.36
N ASN A 11 -25.16 0.78 -8.37
CA ASN A 11 -26.29 1.70 -8.28
C ASN A 11 -26.39 2.62 -9.50
N PHE A 12 -25.25 3.09 -10.01
CA PHE A 12 -25.22 3.86 -11.25
C PHE A 12 -25.78 3.07 -12.43
N LEU A 13 -25.33 1.83 -12.65
CA LEU A 13 -25.77 0.98 -13.75
C LEU A 13 -27.25 0.58 -13.64
N LEU A 14 -27.74 0.30 -12.42
CA LEU A 14 -29.16 0.10 -12.16
C LEU A 14 -29.97 1.34 -12.57
N GLY A 15 -29.47 2.54 -12.23
CA GLY A 15 -30.08 3.80 -12.65
C GLY A 15 -30.05 4.05 -14.17
N GLN A 16 -29.18 3.35 -14.92
CA GLN A 16 -29.15 3.36 -16.39
C GLN A 16 -30.06 2.26 -17.00
N GLY A 17 -30.81 1.51 -16.19
CA GLY A 17 -31.71 0.45 -16.65
C GLY A 17 -31.03 -0.90 -16.90
N ILE A 18 -29.77 -1.07 -16.49
CA ILE A 18 -29.08 -2.37 -16.55
C ILE A 18 -29.42 -3.14 -15.28
N SER A 19 -30.23 -4.19 -15.40
CA SER A 19 -30.72 -4.97 -14.25
C SER A 19 -29.78 -6.10 -13.81
N GLU A 20 -29.10 -6.74 -14.77
CA GLU A 20 -28.21 -7.89 -14.53
C GLU A 20 -26.79 -7.42 -14.16
N VAL A 21 -26.68 -6.69 -13.06
CA VAL A 21 -25.41 -6.18 -12.53
C VAL A 21 -25.18 -6.70 -11.11
N TYR A 22 -23.99 -7.23 -10.88
CA TYR A 22 -23.59 -7.84 -9.61
C TYR A 22 -22.28 -7.24 -9.13
N HIS A 23 -22.11 -7.22 -7.81
CA HIS A 23 -20.82 -6.92 -7.20
C HIS A 23 -20.50 -7.87 -6.06
N LEU A 24 -19.22 -7.93 -5.71
CA LEU A 24 -18.76 -8.63 -4.52
C LEU A 24 -19.11 -7.83 -3.26
N GLN A 25 -20.11 -8.30 -2.50
CA GLN A 25 -20.54 -7.66 -1.26
C GLN A 25 -19.41 -7.67 -0.22
N GLY A 26 -19.11 -6.51 0.37
CA GLY A 26 -17.93 -6.35 1.26
C GLY A 26 -16.58 -6.35 0.56
N GLY A 27 -16.56 -6.58 -0.76
CA GLY A 27 -15.36 -6.58 -1.59
C GLY A 27 -14.38 -7.71 -1.27
N ILE A 28 -13.16 -7.54 -1.79
CA ILE A 28 -12.07 -8.52 -1.69
C ILE A 28 -11.66 -8.78 -0.24
N LEU A 29 -11.71 -7.77 0.64
CA LEU A 29 -11.32 -7.97 2.05
C LEU A 29 -12.25 -8.97 2.74
N LYS A 30 -13.57 -8.82 2.59
CA LYS A 30 -14.54 -9.77 3.13
C LYS A 30 -14.35 -11.16 2.53
N TYR A 31 -14.08 -11.24 1.23
CA TYR A 31 -13.77 -12.50 0.55
C TYR A 31 -12.54 -13.20 1.14
N LEU A 32 -11.43 -12.47 1.35
CA LEU A 32 -10.20 -13.01 1.94
C LEU A 32 -10.34 -13.41 3.42
N GLU A 33 -11.31 -12.84 4.11
CA GLU A 33 -11.68 -13.15 5.49
C GLU A 33 -12.55 -14.41 5.59
N GLU A 34 -13.54 -14.56 4.71
CA GLU A 34 -14.57 -15.60 4.84
C GLU A 34 -14.29 -16.86 4.00
N VAL A 35 -13.61 -16.73 2.85
CA VAL A 35 -13.38 -17.85 1.93
C VAL A 35 -12.09 -18.58 2.30
N PRO A 36 -12.13 -19.91 2.56
CA PRO A 36 -10.93 -20.70 2.80
C PRO A 36 -9.96 -20.63 1.60
N GLU A 37 -8.67 -20.46 1.88
CA GLU A 37 -7.63 -20.29 0.85
C GLU A 37 -7.63 -21.43 -0.18
N ARG A 38 -7.85 -22.68 0.26
CA ARG A 38 -7.94 -23.86 -0.62
C ARG A 38 -9.10 -23.84 -1.63
N GLU A 39 -10.12 -23.03 -1.38
CA GLU A 39 -11.33 -22.86 -2.21
C GLU A 39 -11.33 -21.48 -2.90
N SER A 40 -10.29 -20.68 -2.67
CA SER A 40 -10.18 -19.33 -3.15
C SER A 40 -9.85 -19.27 -4.64
N LEU A 41 -10.44 -18.30 -5.31
CA LEU A 41 -10.10 -17.89 -6.66
C LEU A 41 -9.19 -16.65 -6.67
N TRP A 42 -8.82 -16.15 -5.49
CA TRP A 42 -7.91 -15.02 -5.37
C TRP A 42 -6.46 -15.48 -5.56
N ASP A 43 -5.70 -14.70 -6.32
CA ASP A 43 -4.27 -14.91 -6.53
C ASP A 43 -3.47 -13.67 -6.09
N GLY A 44 -2.34 -13.89 -5.42
CA GLY A 44 -1.49 -12.85 -4.86
C GLY A 44 -2.09 -12.15 -3.63
N GLN A 45 -1.89 -10.83 -3.52
CA GLN A 45 -2.23 -10.05 -2.34
C GLN A 45 -3.11 -8.84 -2.67
N CYS A 46 -4.00 -8.45 -1.75
CA CYS A 46 -4.90 -7.31 -1.91
C CYS A 46 -4.25 -6.01 -1.40
N TYR A 47 -4.09 -5.03 -2.29
CA TYR A 47 -3.61 -3.70 -1.91
C TYR A 47 -4.57 -2.99 -0.94
N VAL A 48 -4.01 -2.42 0.13
CA VAL A 48 -4.70 -1.63 1.15
C VAL A 48 -4.08 -0.23 1.28
N PHE A 49 -4.90 0.74 1.66
CA PHE A 49 -4.55 2.16 1.66
C PHE A 49 -4.01 2.63 3.02
N ASP A 50 -3.12 1.82 3.61
CA ASP A 50 -2.45 2.11 4.87
C ASP A 50 -1.01 1.56 4.86
N GLN A 51 -0.33 1.61 6.00
CA GLN A 51 1.08 1.24 6.11
C GLN A 51 1.37 -0.23 5.77
N ARG A 52 0.37 -1.11 5.80
CA ARG A 52 0.53 -2.53 5.46
C ARG A 52 0.79 -2.75 3.97
N VAL A 53 0.36 -1.80 3.11
CA VAL A 53 0.44 -1.85 1.64
C VAL A 53 -0.38 -2.97 0.99
N SER A 54 -0.30 -4.19 1.50
CA SER A 54 -1.09 -5.32 1.04
C SER A 54 -1.49 -6.26 2.19
N VAL A 55 -2.50 -7.08 1.94
CA VAL A 55 -2.92 -8.18 2.81
C VAL A 55 -3.22 -9.45 2.00
N GLY A 56 -2.98 -10.61 2.59
CA GLY A 56 -3.34 -11.92 2.03
C GLY A 56 -4.63 -12.50 2.67
N HIS A 57 -4.80 -13.82 2.52
CA HIS A 57 -5.86 -14.56 3.19
C HIS A 57 -5.80 -14.41 4.72
N GLY A 58 -6.96 -14.41 5.37
CA GLY A 58 -7.07 -14.12 6.80
C GLY A 58 -6.66 -12.69 7.17
N LEU A 59 -6.64 -11.78 6.18
CA LEU A 59 -6.25 -10.37 6.32
C LEU A 59 -4.85 -10.14 6.91
N GLN A 60 -3.98 -11.14 6.79
CA GLN A 60 -2.60 -11.06 7.25
C GLN A 60 -1.82 -10.04 6.41
N PRO A 61 -0.97 -9.18 7.03
CA PRO A 61 -0.11 -8.28 6.29
C PRO A 61 0.72 -9.02 5.23
N GLY A 62 0.79 -8.46 4.03
CA GLY A 62 1.62 -8.99 2.96
C GLY A 62 3.10 -8.60 3.10
N ASP A 63 3.90 -8.95 2.09
CA ASP A 63 5.34 -8.69 2.02
C ASP A 63 5.70 -7.40 1.26
N TYR A 64 4.70 -6.74 0.65
CA TYR A 64 4.92 -5.48 -0.05
C TYR A 64 5.19 -4.34 0.94
N GLY A 65 6.09 -3.45 0.55
CA GLY A 65 6.27 -2.14 1.18
C GLY A 65 5.95 -1.02 0.22
N SER A 66 6.05 0.22 0.69
CA SER A 66 5.86 1.40 -0.15
C SER A 66 7.21 2.06 -0.40
N CYS A 67 7.51 2.39 -1.65
CA CYS A 67 8.65 3.24 -1.97
C CYS A 67 8.42 4.62 -1.32
N HIS A 68 9.33 5.06 -0.45
CA HIS A 68 9.17 6.32 0.26
C HIS A 68 9.37 7.57 -0.62
N ALA A 69 9.84 7.41 -1.87
CA ALA A 69 9.83 8.47 -2.88
C ALA A 69 8.53 8.49 -3.68
N CYS A 70 8.28 7.47 -4.51
CA CYS A 70 7.16 7.47 -5.46
C CYS A 70 5.84 6.88 -4.91
N ARG A 71 5.84 6.36 -3.68
CA ARG A 71 4.69 5.72 -2.99
C ARG A 71 4.16 4.43 -3.62
N ARG A 72 4.75 3.96 -4.72
CA ARG A 72 4.36 2.70 -5.37
C ARG A 72 4.69 1.51 -4.48
N PRO A 73 3.90 0.41 -4.54
CA PRO A 73 4.25 -0.84 -3.89
C PRO A 73 5.60 -1.38 -4.41
N VAL A 74 6.36 -2.01 -3.52
CA VAL A 74 7.65 -2.64 -3.77
C VAL A 74 7.63 -4.01 -3.12
N SER A 75 7.74 -5.07 -3.94
CA SER A 75 7.77 -6.46 -3.45
C SER A 75 9.07 -6.77 -2.70
N ALA A 76 9.16 -7.92 -2.02
CA ALA A 76 10.40 -8.37 -1.41
C ALA A 76 11.54 -8.56 -2.44
N GLU A 77 11.22 -9.04 -3.64
CA GLU A 77 12.17 -9.21 -4.75
C GLU A 77 12.67 -7.87 -5.27
N ASP A 78 11.78 -6.89 -5.43
CA ASP A 78 12.15 -5.56 -5.91
C ASP A 78 13.14 -4.84 -5.00
N ARG A 79 13.10 -5.13 -3.69
CA ARG A 79 14.04 -4.57 -2.70
C ARG A 79 15.45 -5.14 -2.81
N GLN A 80 15.62 -6.28 -3.50
CA GLN A 80 16.92 -6.90 -3.73
C GLN A 80 17.61 -6.36 -4.98
N ARG A 81 16.91 -5.55 -5.78
CA ARG A 81 17.45 -4.96 -7.00
C ARG A 81 18.52 -3.90 -6.68
N PRO A 82 19.61 -3.78 -7.48
CA PRO A 82 20.68 -2.82 -7.23
C PRO A 82 20.22 -1.35 -7.21
N GLU A 83 19.15 -1.02 -7.92
CA GLU A 83 18.58 0.33 -8.00
C GLU A 83 17.75 0.69 -6.76
N TYR A 84 17.40 -0.29 -5.91
CA TYR A 84 16.63 -0.04 -4.72
C TYR A 84 17.49 0.58 -3.63
N GLU A 85 17.06 1.75 -3.15
CA GLU A 85 17.64 2.40 -1.99
C GLU A 85 16.51 2.75 -1.02
N ASP A 86 16.53 2.09 0.14
CA ASP A 86 15.48 2.22 1.14
C ASP A 86 15.29 3.67 1.60
N GLY A 87 14.06 4.14 1.59
CA GLY A 87 13.73 5.55 1.86
C GLY A 87 13.85 6.50 0.66
N VAL A 88 14.50 6.09 -0.43
CA VAL A 88 15.02 6.99 -1.47
C VAL A 88 14.49 6.68 -2.87
N GLN A 89 14.55 5.43 -3.33
CA GLN A 89 14.07 5.07 -4.66
C GLN A 89 13.81 3.57 -4.81
N CYS A 90 13.02 3.22 -5.82
CA CYS A 90 12.88 1.84 -6.30
C CYS A 90 13.25 1.76 -7.78
N HIS A 91 13.33 0.54 -8.31
CA HIS A 91 13.62 0.26 -9.73
C HIS A 91 12.68 0.99 -10.71
N ARG A 92 11.49 1.40 -10.28
CA ARG A 92 10.50 2.09 -11.14
C ARG A 92 10.65 3.61 -11.16
N CYS A 93 11.34 4.21 -10.20
CA CYS A 93 11.48 5.66 -10.11
C CYS A 93 12.93 6.13 -10.09
N VAL A 94 13.87 5.26 -10.47
CA VAL A 94 15.30 5.56 -10.54
C VAL A 94 15.58 6.80 -11.42
N ASP A 95 14.79 7.00 -12.48
CA ASP A 95 14.98 8.12 -13.42
C ASP A 95 13.93 9.22 -13.27
N GLU A 96 13.07 9.15 -12.24
CA GLU A 96 11.97 10.12 -12.07
C GLU A 96 12.34 11.34 -11.21
N TYR A 97 13.41 11.24 -10.42
CA TYR A 97 13.80 12.27 -9.43
C TYR A 97 15.19 12.81 -9.69
N SER A 98 15.41 14.07 -9.34
CA SER A 98 16.73 14.70 -9.41
C SER A 98 17.65 14.22 -8.28
N ASP A 99 18.95 14.45 -8.40
CA ASP A 99 19.90 14.13 -7.32
C ASP A 99 19.65 14.97 -6.05
N ALA A 100 19.15 16.20 -6.22
CA ALA A 100 18.73 17.03 -5.10
C ALA A 100 17.52 16.43 -4.36
N ASP A 101 16.55 15.86 -5.09
CA ASP A 101 15.42 15.16 -4.49
C ASP A 101 15.87 13.89 -3.75
N ARG A 102 16.76 13.09 -4.37
CA ARG A 102 17.35 11.91 -3.72
C ARG A 102 18.08 12.25 -2.43
N ALA A 103 18.85 13.34 -2.42
CA ALA A 103 19.53 13.82 -1.21
C ALA A 103 18.53 14.17 -0.10
N ARG A 104 17.43 14.86 -0.42
CA ARG A 104 16.35 15.16 0.54
C ARG A 104 15.67 13.90 1.06
N PHE A 105 15.47 12.90 0.20
CA PHE A 105 14.86 11.63 0.60
C PHE A 105 15.75 10.82 1.55
N ARG A 106 17.06 10.77 1.27
CA ARG A 106 18.07 10.18 2.17
C ARG A 106 18.05 10.84 3.53
N GLU A 107 18.04 12.17 3.56
CA GLU A 107 18.02 12.92 4.82
C GLU A 107 16.74 12.63 5.62
N ARG A 108 15.57 12.62 4.98
CA ARG A 108 14.32 12.22 5.63
C ARG A 108 14.41 10.80 6.21
N ARG A 109 14.96 9.84 5.45
CA ARG A 109 15.15 8.46 5.93
C ARG A 109 16.09 8.39 7.13
N HIS A 110 17.18 9.15 7.09
CA HIS A 110 18.12 9.25 8.19
C HIS A 110 17.47 9.79 9.47
N GLN A 111 16.68 10.87 9.38
CA GLN A 111 15.96 11.42 10.52
C GLN A 111 14.91 10.44 11.10
N MET A 112 14.24 9.66 10.24
CA MET A 112 13.33 8.60 10.70
C MET A 112 14.07 7.51 11.49
N GLN A 113 15.21 7.05 10.99
CA GLN A 113 16.03 6.03 11.66
C GLN A 113 16.58 6.53 13.02
N LEU A 114 17.05 7.78 13.07
CA LEU A 114 17.49 8.39 14.33
C LEU A 114 16.36 8.47 15.37
N ALA A 115 15.13 8.79 14.94
CA ALA A 115 13.98 8.82 15.82
C ALA A 115 13.63 7.41 16.36
N GLU A 116 13.62 6.41 15.49
CA GLU A 116 13.42 4.99 15.88
C GLU A 116 14.46 4.54 16.92
N GLN A 117 15.74 4.83 16.69
CA GLN A 117 16.81 4.51 17.64
C GLN A 117 16.63 5.19 19.00
N ARG A 118 15.98 6.35 19.03
CA ARG A 118 15.66 7.10 20.26
C ARG A 118 14.31 6.67 20.87
N GLY A 119 13.58 5.74 20.26
CA GLY A 119 12.22 5.38 20.67
C GLY A 119 11.20 6.50 20.48
N GLN A 120 11.50 7.48 19.62
CA GLN A 120 10.67 8.65 19.36
C GLN A 120 9.91 8.48 18.04
N ARG A 121 8.69 9.02 17.97
CA ARG A 121 7.97 9.12 16.69
C ARG A 121 8.57 10.25 15.86
N HIS A 122 8.85 9.99 14.58
CA HIS A 122 9.24 11.03 13.62
C HIS A 122 8.03 11.62 12.89
N LEU A 123 7.17 10.76 12.33
CA LEU A 123 5.96 11.16 11.64
C LEU A 123 4.78 11.24 12.62
N GLY A 124 4.07 12.37 12.62
CA GLY A 124 2.94 12.59 13.52
C GLY A 124 3.34 12.71 14.99
N ALA A 125 4.57 13.13 15.28
CA ALA A 125 4.95 13.55 16.63
C ALA A 125 4.13 14.77 17.04
N GLU A 126 3.63 14.78 18.28
CA GLU A 126 2.99 15.97 18.81
C GLU A 126 4.00 17.13 18.84
N PRO A 127 3.58 18.36 18.55
CA PRO A 127 4.45 19.52 18.70
C PRO A 127 5.03 19.51 20.12
N ARG A 128 6.34 19.75 20.25
CA ARG A 128 6.90 20.03 21.57
C ARG A 128 6.18 21.25 22.14
N GLU A 129 5.54 21.09 23.29
CA GLU A 129 5.02 22.23 24.03
C GLU A 129 6.17 23.21 24.30
N PRO A 130 5.93 24.52 24.07
CA PRO A 130 6.95 25.56 24.16
C PRO A 130 7.54 25.73 25.56
#